data_AF-A0A8J6BH84-F1
#
_entry.id   AF-A0A8J6BH84-F1
#
_cell.length_a   1.000
_cell.length_b   1.000
_cell.length_c   1.000
_cell.angle_alpha   90.00
_cell.angle_beta   90.00
_cell.angle_gamma   90.00
#
_symmetry.space_group_name_H-M   'P 1'
#
loop_
_entity.id
_entity.type
_entity.pdbx_description
1 polymer ?
#
loop_
_entity_poly.entity_id
_entity_poly.type
_entity_poly.pdbx_seq_one_letter_code
_entity_poly.pdbx_strand_id
1 'polypeptide(L)'
;GFRYFQPWLRGREEILLTVVNDDLSSLPRSPGSLSSDTSFHLPTCSSEQSTPRGSALLPPASPCDREIAIPETHCTLFLLAAYAKYGRPYVWVRSNHQRFTGMELCDKDSPLMLSSYTEWDTKDIGVWHIVWDVVSSCVSPPPRNPLAVDFAYLKSLPLPERSLSSGALVNFFHNLLLREPRGTALFSYVWEELADLTRLHAHTLQELKEQNLIKNLI
;
A
#
# COMPACT_ATOMS: atom_id res chain seq x y z
N GLY A 1 4.01 -6.54 4.32
CA GLY A 1 3.34 -5.38 3.68
C GLY A 1 2.41 -4.76 4.70
N PHE A 2 1.57 -3.84 4.24
CA PHE A 2 0.50 -3.27 5.07
C PHE A 2 -0.79 -4.05 4.83
N ARG A 3 -1.65 -4.08 5.85
CA ARG A 3 -2.90 -4.84 5.84
C ARG A 3 -4.00 -4.18 5.04
N TYR A 4 -4.07 -2.85 5.09
CA TYR A 4 -5.19 -2.10 4.51
C TYR A 4 -4.86 -1.46 3.18
N PHE A 5 -3.58 -1.37 2.81
CA PHE A 5 -3.19 -0.70 1.59
C PHE A 5 -1.92 -1.27 0.98
N GLN A 6 -1.75 -1.00 -0.31
CA GLN A 6 -0.57 -1.35 -1.07
C GLN A 6 -0.09 -0.13 -1.87
N PRO A 7 1.12 0.38 -1.57
CA PRO A 7 1.70 1.47 -2.33
C PRO A 7 2.47 0.96 -3.56
N TRP A 8 2.40 1.71 -4.65
CA TRP A 8 3.12 1.46 -5.89
C TRP A 8 3.73 2.75 -6.42
N LEU A 9 5.03 2.75 -6.70
CA LEU A 9 5.69 3.92 -7.27
C LEU A 9 5.36 4.03 -8.76
N ARG A 10 4.72 5.13 -9.16
CA ARG A 10 4.38 5.43 -10.56
C ARG A 10 5.40 6.35 -11.23
N GLY A 11 6.09 7.16 -10.44
CA GLY A 11 7.08 8.12 -10.91
C GLY A 11 7.89 8.69 -9.77
N ARG A 12 8.64 9.77 -10.04
CA ARG A 12 9.47 10.42 -9.01
C ARG A 12 8.65 11.14 -7.93
N GLU A 13 7.47 11.62 -8.29
CA GLU A 13 6.62 12.44 -7.43
C GLU A 13 5.26 11.79 -7.15
N GLU A 14 5.03 10.57 -7.64
CA GLU A 14 3.71 9.93 -7.67
C GLU A 14 3.75 8.50 -7.09
N ILE A 15 2.82 8.25 -6.18
CA ILE A 15 2.53 6.94 -5.59
C ILE A 15 1.07 6.61 -5.85
N LEU A 16 0.82 5.43 -6.41
CA LEU A 16 -0.52 4.84 -6.43
C LEU A 16 -0.75 4.06 -5.15
N LEU A 17 -1.91 4.26 -4.52
CA LEU A 17 -2.26 3.65 -3.26
C LEU A 17 -3.56 2.87 -3.46
N THR A 18 -3.47 1.54 -3.47
CA THR A 18 -4.65 0.67 -3.44
C THR A 18 -5.04 0.45 -1.99
N VAL A 19 -6.27 0.75 -1.61
CA VAL A 19 -6.76 0.63 -0.23
C VAL A 19 -7.99 -0.25 -0.20
N VAL A 20 -8.05 -1.20 0.72
CA VAL A 20 -9.25 -2.06 0.88
C VAL A 20 -10.45 -1.23 1.33
N ASN A 21 -11.65 -1.63 0.91
CA ASN A 21 -12.89 -0.93 1.23
C ASN A 21 -13.47 -1.39 2.56
N ASP A 22 -13.32 -2.67 2.90
CA ASP A 22 -13.91 -3.29 4.07
C ASP A 22 -12.87 -4.11 4.84
N ASP A 23 -12.86 -4.00 6.18
CA ASP A 23 -12.02 -4.86 7.01
C ASP A 23 -12.70 -6.22 7.23
N LEU A 24 -12.58 -7.10 6.23
CA LEU A 24 -13.18 -8.45 6.21
C LEU A 24 -12.64 -9.39 7.32
N SER A 25 -11.61 -8.97 8.07
CA SER A 25 -11.14 -9.72 9.24
C SER A 25 -12.16 -9.76 10.39
N SER A 26 -13.14 -8.85 10.37
CA SER A 26 -14.19 -8.72 11.38
C SER A 26 -15.38 -9.66 11.17
N LEU A 27 -15.43 -10.37 10.04
CA LEU A 27 -16.50 -11.33 9.74
C LEU A 27 -16.10 -12.74 10.24
N PRO A 28 -17.02 -13.50 10.87
CA PRO A 28 -16.76 -14.89 11.22
C PRO A 28 -16.57 -15.70 9.92
N ARG A 29 -15.31 -16.08 9.65
CA ARG A 29 -14.93 -16.90 8.50
C ARG A 29 -15.58 -18.28 8.64
N SER A 30 -16.69 -18.53 7.97
CA SER A 30 -17.21 -19.88 7.83
C SER A 30 -16.16 -20.75 7.11
N PRO A 31 -15.89 -21.98 7.58
CA PRO A 31 -14.92 -22.86 6.94
C PRO A 31 -15.55 -23.46 5.69
N GLY A 32 -15.32 -22.83 4.54
CA GLY A 32 -15.84 -23.33 3.28
C GLY A 32 -15.23 -22.62 2.07
N SER A 33 -14.29 -23.30 1.41
CA SER A 33 -13.98 -23.16 -0.01
C SER A 33 -13.34 -21.87 -0.49
N LEU A 34 -12.00 -21.84 -0.49
CA LEU A 34 -11.24 -21.37 -1.65
C LEU A 34 -10.13 -22.40 -1.91
N SER A 35 -10.54 -23.51 -2.51
CA SER A 35 -9.67 -24.42 -3.26
C SER A 35 -9.98 -24.23 -4.74
N SER A 36 -8.98 -24.53 -5.57
CA SER A 36 -9.03 -24.62 -7.03
C SER A 36 -8.98 -23.28 -7.78
N ASP A 37 -8.35 -23.17 -8.93
CA ASP A 37 -7.37 -23.99 -9.63
C ASP A 37 -6.82 -23.12 -10.75
N THR A 38 -5.64 -23.46 -11.23
CA THR A 38 -5.07 -22.93 -12.46
C THR A 38 -5.96 -23.15 -13.70
N SER A 39 -5.77 -22.27 -14.68
CA SER A 39 -6.28 -22.25 -16.07
C SER A 39 -7.67 -21.65 -16.26
N PHE A 40 -7.79 -20.62 -17.12
CA PHE A 40 -8.78 -20.53 -18.20
C PHE A 40 -8.43 -19.39 -19.17
N HIS A 41 -8.91 -19.57 -20.39
CA HIS A 41 -8.50 -18.97 -21.65
C HIS A 41 -8.77 -17.46 -21.80
N LEU A 42 -7.87 -16.78 -22.53
CA LEU A 42 -8.08 -15.44 -23.04
C LEU A 42 -9.26 -15.40 -24.03
N PRO A 43 -10.12 -14.37 -24.01
CA PRO A 43 -10.82 -13.93 -25.21
C PRO A 43 -9.88 -13.02 -26.02
N THR A 44 -9.49 -13.50 -27.20
CA THR A 44 -8.87 -12.68 -28.24
C THR A 44 -9.86 -11.60 -28.67
N CYS A 45 -9.55 -10.33 -28.41
CA CYS A 45 -10.16 -9.21 -29.11
C CYS A 45 -9.11 -8.59 -30.02
N SER A 46 -9.23 -8.91 -31.31
CA SER A 46 -8.44 -8.36 -32.40
C SER A 46 -8.77 -6.89 -32.61
N SER A 47 -7.75 -6.03 -32.53
CA SER A 47 -7.70 -4.83 -33.36
C SER A 47 -6.26 -4.49 -33.67
N GLU A 48 -5.99 -4.39 -34.97
CA GLU A 48 -4.71 -4.18 -35.62
C GLU A 48 -4.18 -2.76 -35.34
N GLN A 49 -2.91 -2.61 -34.95
CA GLN A 49 -1.91 -1.91 -35.78
C GLN A 49 -0.52 -1.82 -35.15
N SER A 50 0.46 -2.21 -35.96
CA SER A 50 1.88 -1.80 -36.02
C SER A 50 2.82 -2.12 -34.85
N THR A 51 3.73 -3.08 -35.12
CA THR A 51 5.04 -3.18 -34.48
C THR A 51 5.94 -1.99 -34.86
N PRO A 52 6.93 -1.66 -34.03
CA PRO A 52 8.29 -1.98 -34.47
C PRO A 52 9.12 -2.70 -33.41
N ARG A 53 10.09 -3.46 -33.94
CA ARG A 53 11.05 -4.31 -33.25
C ARG A 53 12.06 -3.50 -32.42
N GLY A 54 12.34 -4.00 -31.21
CA GLY A 54 13.66 -4.00 -30.57
C GLY A 54 14.18 -2.68 -29.98
N SER A 55 14.10 -2.55 -28.65
CA SER A 55 15.23 -2.01 -27.87
C SER A 55 15.12 -2.33 -26.37
N ALA A 56 16.16 -3.00 -25.88
CA ALA A 56 16.79 -2.93 -24.56
C ALA A 56 15.97 -2.54 -23.30
N LEU A 57 15.98 -3.47 -22.32
CA LEU A 57 16.28 -3.24 -20.89
C LEU A 57 15.69 -1.96 -20.25
N LEU A 58 14.41 -1.68 -20.47
CA LEU A 58 13.72 -0.74 -19.62
C LEU A 58 13.48 -1.41 -18.26
N PRO A 59 13.67 -0.71 -17.12
CA PRO A 59 13.16 -1.19 -15.84
C PRO A 59 11.66 -1.50 -16.00
N PRO A 60 11.07 -2.45 -15.24
CA PRO A 60 9.65 -2.74 -15.34
C PRO A 60 8.89 -1.41 -15.30
N ALA A 61 8.21 -1.09 -16.41
CA ALA A 61 7.46 0.14 -16.51
C ALA A 61 6.44 0.15 -15.38
N SER A 62 6.22 1.31 -14.75
CA SER A 62 5.12 1.47 -13.81
C SER A 62 3.84 1.03 -14.53
N PRO A 63 3.09 0.05 -13.97
CA PRO A 63 1.96 -0.53 -14.68
C PRO A 63 0.97 0.57 -15.05
N CYS A 64 0.36 0.46 -16.23
CA CYS A 64 -0.54 1.51 -16.71
C CYS A 64 -1.80 1.60 -15.83
N ASP A 65 -2.51 2.73 -15.84
CA ASP A 65 -3.74 2.91 -15.04
C ASP A 65 -4.75 1.76 -15.21
N ARG A 66 -4.81 1.14 -16.39
CA ARG A 66 -5.68 0.00 -16.71
C ARG A 66 -5.18 -1.35 -16.18
N GLU A 67 -3.89 -1.46 -15.88
CA GLU A 67 -3.23 -2.67 -15.37
C GLU A 67 -3.17 -2.67 -13.82
N ILE A 68 -3.15 -1.48 -13.21
CA ILE A 68 -3.26 -1.29 -11.75
C ILE A 68 -4.72 -1.23 -11.30
N ALA A 69 -5.63 -0.77 -12.17
CA ALA A 69 -7.06 -0.93 -11.99
C ALA A 69 -7.46 -2.38 -12.26
N ILE A 70 -6.98 -3.33 -11.44
CA ILE A 70 -7.77 -4.54 -11.22
C ILE A 70 -9.05 -4.03 -10.56
N PRO A 71 -10.23 -4.21 -11.18
CA PRO A 71 -11.50 -3.79 -10.59
C PRO A 71 -11.85 -4.78 -9.50
N GLU A 72 -11.04 -4.85 -8.45
CA GLU A 72 -11.44 -5.49 -7.22
C GLU A 72 -12.50 -4.56 -6.62
N THR A 73 -13.76 -4.99 -6.67
CA THR A 73 -14.90 -4.32 -6.03
C THR A 73 -14.67 -4.00 -4.56
N HIS A 74 -13.67 -4.63 -3.95
CA HIS A 74 -13.29 -4.50 -2.55
C HIS A 74 -12.12 -3.54 -2.31
N CYS A 75 -11.59 -2.86 -3.32
CA CYS A 75 -10.46 -1.93 -3.19
C CYS A 75 -10.73 -0.61 -3.92
N THR A 76 -10.25 0.49 -3.36
CA THR A 76 -10.23 1.83 -3.98
C THR A 76 -8.81 2.24 -4.31
N LEU A 77 -8.60 2.73 -5.54
CA LEU A 77 -7.32 3.25 -6.01
C LEU A 77 -7.26 4.77 -5.80
N PHE A 78 -6.16 5.23 -5.22
CA PHE A 78 -5.84 6.65 -5.07
C PHE A 78 -4.51 6.97 -5.75
N LEU A 79 -4.38 8.19 -6.25
CA LEU A 79 -3.10 8.78 -6.64
C LEU A 79 -2.67 9.76 -5.57
N LEU A 80 -1.54 9.52 -4.92
CA LEU A 80 -0.85 10.47 -4.06
C LEU A 80 0.29 11.09 -4.84
N ALA A 81 0.27 12.41 -5.02
CA ALA A 81 1.32 13.12 -5.76
C ALA A 81 1.82 14.35 -5.02
N ALA A 82 3.14 14.55 -5.03
CA ALA A 82 3.84 15.64 -4.37
C ALA A 82 4.44 16.62 -5.40
N TYR A 83 3.63 17.11 -6.33
CA TYR A 83 4.12 18.03 -7.36
C TYR A 83 4.58 19.36 -6.76
N ALA A 84 5.73 19.85 -7.21
CA ALA A 84 6.35 21.08 -6.72
C ALA A 84 5.41 22.30 -6.74
N LYS A 85 4.55 22.41 -7.76
CA LYS A 85 3.60 23.54 -7.92
C LYS A 85 2.62 23.70 -6.74
N TYR A 86 2.39 22.63 -5.99
CA TYR A 86 1.44 22.60 -4.88
C TYR A 86 2.09 22.84 -3.51
N GLY A 87 3.41 22.72 -3.40
CA GLY A 87 4.14 22.84 -2.14
C GLY A 87 3.87 21.74 -1.09
N ARG A 88 2.95 20.82 -1.37
CA ARG A 88 2.58 19.69 -0.50
C ARG A 88 1.95 18.54 -1.30
N PRO A 89 1.89 17.32 -0.73
CA PRO A 89 1.25 16.18 -1.37
C PRO A 89 -0.27 16.30 -1.34
N TYR A 90 -0.89 15.90 -2.44
CA TYR A 90 -2.33 15.81 -2.60
C TYR A 90 -2.73 14.40 -3.01
N VAL A 91 -3.98 14.02 -2.70
CA VAL A 91 -4.52 12.71 -3.03
C VAL A 91 -5.75 12.84 -3.91
N TRP A 92 -5.80 12.09 -5.00
CA TRP A 92 -6.96 11.99 -5.88
C TRP A 92 -7.52 10.59 -5.87
N VAL A 93 -8.85 10.48 -5.92
CA VAL A 93 -9.54 9.21 -6.14
C VAL A 93 -9.37 8.82 -7.61
N ARG A 94 -9.09 7.54 -7.89
CA ARG A 94 -8.92 7.00 -9.25
C ARG A 94 -9.88 5.85 -9.56
N SER A 95 -10.50 5.26 -8.55
CA SER A 95 -11.62 4.31 -8.70
C SER A 95 -12.66 4.50 -7.59
N ASN A 96 -13.85 3.90 -7.72
CA ASN A 96 -14.93 3.96 -6.73
C ASN A 96 -15.31 5.40 -6.28
N HIS A 97 -15.26 6.38 -7.18
CA HIS A 97 -15.54 7.79 -6.89
C HIS A 97 -16.87 8.00 -6.13
N GLN A 98 -17.90 7.22 -6.48
CA GLN A 98 -19.20 7.22 -5.81
C GLN A 98 -19.14 7.05 -4.28
N ARG A 99 -18.11 6.37 -3.73
CA ARG A 99 -17.92 6.22 -2.27
C ARG A 99 -17.49 7.51 -1.57
N PHE A 100 -16.91 8.46 -2.31
CA PHE A 100 -16.33 9.69 -1.76
C PHE A 100 -17.05 10.96 -2.24
N THR A 101 -17.59 10.98 -3.46
CA THR A 101 -18.21 12.18 -4.06
C THR A 101 -19.74 12.12 -4.10
N GLY A 102 -20.36 10.95 -3.86
CA GLY A 102 -21.82 10.76 -3.94
C GLY A 102 -22.44 11.01 -5.32
N MET A 103 -21.67 11.42 -6.33
CA MET A 103 -22.09 11.75 -7.69
C MET A 103 -21.02 11.30 -8.71
N GLU A 104 -21.45 10.64 -9.79
CA GLU A 104 -20.61 10.10 -10.88
C GLU A 104 -19.83 11.16 -11.69
N LEU A 105 -20.23 12.43 -11.61
CA LEU A 105 -19.76 13.50 -12.50
C LEU A 105 -18.94 14.62 -11.82
N CYS A 106 -18.72 14.53 -10.50
CA CYS A 106 -17.99 15.59 -9.79
C CYS A 106 -16.47 15.40 -9.96
N ASP A 107 -15.91 16.29 -10.78
CA ASP A 107 -14.50 16.62 -11.00
C ASP A 107 -13.46 15.59 -10.50
N LYS A 108 -13.11 14.62 -11.36
CA LYS A 108 -12.06 13.62 -11.11
C LYS A 108 -10.67 14.23 -10.83
N ASP A 109 -10.51 15.53 -11.09
CA ASP A 109 -9.27 16.28 -10.93
C ASP A 109 -9.21 17.10 -9.64
N SER A 110 -10.28 17.09 -8.84
CA SER A 110 -10.26 17.68 -7.50
C SER A 110 -9.61 16.71 -6.49
N PRO A 111 -8.60 17.15 -5.72
CA PRO A 111 -8.02 16.31 -4.67
C PRO A 111 -8.99 16.14 -3.50
N LEU A 112 -8.84 15.05 -2.75
CA LEU A 112 -9.54 14.82 -1.49
C LEU A 112 -9.19 15.91 -0.48
N MET A 113 -10.15 16.28 0.36
CA MET A 113 -9.90 17.16 1.50
C MET A 113 -9.64 16.31 2.74
N LEU A 114 -8.37 16.21 3.15
CA LEU A 114 -7.94 15.41 4.30
C LEU A 114 -7.67 16.30 5.52
N SER A 115 -7.86 15.74 6.72
CA SER A 115 -7.60 16.45 7.99
C SER A 115 -6.16 16.93 8.12
N SER A 116 -5.20 16.10 7.73
CA SER A 116 -3.75 16.39 7.76
C SER A 116 -3.35 17.63 6.96
N TYR A 117 -4.15 18.07 5.97
CA TYR A 117 -3.84 19.25 5.18
C TYR A 117 -4.00 20.56 5.95
N THR A 118 -4.88 20.58 6.94
CA THR A 118 -5.14 21.78 7.75
C THR A 118 -3.94 22.14 8.63
N GLU A 119 -3.12 21.15 8.98
CA GLU A 119 -1.99 21.30 9.90
C GLU A 119 -0.64 21.32 9.19
N TRP A 120 -0.62 21.12 7.86
CA TRP A 120 0.60 20.97 7.05
C TRP A 120 1.62 22.10 7.24
N ASP A 121 1.16 23.34 7.32
CA ASP A 121 2.03 24.52 7.44
C ASP A 121 2.52 24.76 8.89
N THR A 122 1.95 24.06 9.86
CA THR A 122 2.17 24.32 11.30
C THR A 122 2.80 23.16 12.06
N LYS A 123 2.73 21.93 11.52
CA LYS A 123 3.26 20.70 12.12
C LYS A 123 4.13 19.94 11.12
N ASP A 124 4.99 19.04 11.62
CA ASP A 124 5.78 18.13 10.75
C ASP A 124 4.89 17.02 10.18
N ILE A 125 3.98 17.40 9.26
CA ILE A 125 3.09 16.45 8.61
C ILE A 125 3.85 15.69 7.51
N GLY A 126 4.15 14.42 7.78
CA GLY A 126 4.66 13.48 6.78
C GLY A 126 3.58 12.80 5.93
N VAL A 127 4.03 12.14 4.84
CA VAL A 127 3.17 11.35 3.94
C VAL A 127 2.41 10.24 4.67
N TRP A 128 2.95 9.70 5.76
CA TRP A 128 2.24 8.68 6.56
C TRP A 128 0.95 9.20 7.20
N HIS A 129 0.85 10.50 7.52
CA HIS A 129 -0.41 11.09 8.01
C HIS A 129 -1.46 11.17 6.90
N ILE A 130 -1.03 11.46 5.67
CA ILE A 130 -1.91 11.46 4.50
C ILE A 130 -2.44 10.04 4.26
N VAL A 131 -1.55 9.04 4.28
CA VAL A 131 -1.95 7.63 4.15
C VAL A 131 -2.88 7.22 5.29
N TRP A 132 -2.60 7.65 6.51
CA TRP A 132 -3.45 7.43 7.68
C TRP A 132 -4.88 7.94 7.44
N ASP A 133 -5.02 9.19 7.01
CA ASP A 133 -6.32 9.81 6.74
C ASP A 133 -7.07 9.09 5.61
N VAL A 134 -6.38 8.76 4.51
CA VAL A 134 -6.96 8.07 3.36
C VAL A 134 -7.50 6.71 3.77
N VAL A 135 -6.70 5.91 4.47
CA VAL A 135 -7.09 4.57 4.92
C VAL A 135 -8.21 4.64 5.95
N SER A 136 -8.13 5.57 6.92
CA SER A 136 -9.18 5.78 7.92
C SER A 136 -10.53 6.16 7.29
N SER A 137 -10.50 6.90 6.19
CA SER A 137 -11.71 7.35 5.47
C SER A 137 -12.23 6.30 4.49
N CYS A 138 -11.36 5.43 3.97
CA CYS A 138 -11.71 4.47 2.93
C CYS A 138 -12.20 3.12 3.46
N VAL A 139 -11.60 2.64 4.55
CA VAL A 139 -11.88 1.32 5.11
C VAL A 139 -13.09 1.41 6.05
N SER A 140 -14.03 0.50 5.89
CA SER A 140 -15.23 0.39 6.73
C SER A 140 -15.26 -0.95 7.49
N PRO A 141 -15.35 -0.94 8.84
CA PRO A 141 -15.21 0.21 9.72
C PRO A 141 -13.76 0.76 9.72
N PRO A 142 -13.54 2.04 10.12
CA PRO A 142 -12.19 2.61 10.20
C PRO A 142 -11.26 1.79 11.10
N PRO A 143 -10.07 1.39 10.64
CA PRO A 143 -9.17 0.55 11.41
C PRO A 143 -8.56 1.33 12.59
N ARG A 144 -8.33 0.64 13.71
CA ARG A 144 -7.59 1.21 14.86
C ARG A 144 -6.20 1.71 14.46
N ASN A 145 -5.51 0.94 13.61
CA ASN A 145 -4.20 1.28 13.07
C ASN A 145 -4.23 1.20 11.52
N PRO A 146 -4.47 2.31 10.82
CA PRO A 146 -4.33 2.43 9.36
C PRO A 146 -3.01 1.93 8.78
N LEU A 147 -1.92 2.00 9.55
CA LEU A 147 -0.59 1.53 9.15
C LEU A 147 -0.30 0.09 9.58
N ALA A 148 -1.33 -0.69 9.92
CA ALA A 148 -1.14 -2.04 10.42
C ALA A 148 -0.37 -2.93 9.45
N VAL A 149 0.58 -3.68 9.98
CA VAL A 149 1.36 -4.68 9.24
C VAL A 149 0.54 -5.94 9.02
N ASP A 150 0.59 -6.46 7.80
CA ASP A 150 0.08 -7.80 7.53
C ASP A 150 1.16 -8.84 7.87
N PHE A 151 1.14 -9.31 9.11
CA PHE A 151 2.05 -10.36 9.59
C PHE A 151 1.78 -11.72 8.93
N ALA A 152 0.54 -12.01 8.52
CA ALA A 152 0.22 -13.25 7.84
C ALA A 152 0.86 -13.28 6.45
N TYR A 153 0.75 -12.18 5.71
CA TYR A 153 1.46 -11.98 4.44
C TYR A 153 2.98 -12.05 4.63
N LEU A 154 3.56 -11.35 5.61
CA LEU A 154 5.01 -11.41 5.82
C LEU A 154 5.48 -12.86 6.07
N LYS A 155 4.73 -13.62 6.88
CA LYS A 155 5.03 -15.02 7.17
C LYS A 155 4.80 -15.96 5.97
N SER A 156 4.02 -15.57 4.96
CA SER A 156 3.83 -16.39 3.76
C SER A 156 4.95 -16.18 2.72
N LEU A 157 5.68 -15.07 2.78
CA LEU A 157 6.80 -14.81 1.88
C LEU A 157 7.94 -15.84 2.04
N PRO A 158 8.67 -16.17 0.96
CA PRO A 158 9.91 -16.91 1.07
C PRO A 158 10.94 -16.14 1.90
N LEU A 159 11.92 -16.85 2.47
CA LEU A 159 12.80 -16.28 3.49
C LEU A 159 13.60 -15.04 3.06
N PRO A 160 14.21 -15.00 1.86
CA PRO A 160 14.90 -13.79 1.38
C PRO A 160 13.99 -12.56 1.34
N GLU A 161 12.81 -12.70 0.75
CA GLU A 161 11.82 -11.64 0.57
C GLU A 161 11.20 -11.24 1.91
N ARG A 162 10.94 -12.20 2.80
CA ARG A 162 10.48 -11.94 4.17
C ARG A 162 11.50 -11.11 4.93
N SER A 163 12.79 -11.46 4.83
CA SER A 163 13.87 -10.73 5.51
C SER A 163 13.97 -9.29 5.02
N LEU A 164 14.00 -9.11 3.70
CA LEU A 164 14.05 -7.79 3.08
C LEU A 164 12.82 -6.95 3.46
N SER A 165 11.62 -7.53 3.34
CA SER A 165 10.36 -6.84 3.61
C SER A 165 10.21 -6.46 5.09
N SER A 166 10.53 -7.39 6.00
CA SER A 166 10.47 -7.12 7.44
C SER A 166 11.51 -6.09 7.87
N GLY A 167 12.75 -6.18 7.38
CA GLY A 167 13.80 -5.20 7.67
C GLY A 167 13.46 -3.80 7.16
N ALA A 168 12.92 -3.69 5.94
CA ALA A 168 12.46 -2.42 5.38
C ALA A 168 11.35 -1.79 6.22
N LEU A 169 10.37 -2.59 6.68
CA LEU A 169 9.29 -2.10 7.54
C LEU A 169 9.80 -1.70 8.95
N VAL A 170 10.73 -2.45 9.55
CA VAL A 170 11.36 -2.09 10.84
C VAL A 170 12.05 -0.73 10.71
N ASN A 171 12.85 -0.55 9.66
CA ASN A 171 13.54 0.71 9.40
C ASN A 171 12.54 1.86 9.16
N PHE A 172 11.48 1.63 8.38
CA PHE A 172 10.44 2.62 8.14
C PHE A 172 9.77 3.06 9.45
N PHE A 173 9.33 2.12 10.29
CA PHE A 173 8.67 2.44 11.56
C PHE A 173 9.59 3.11 12.58
N HIS A 174 10.87 2.72 12.66
CA HIS A 174 11.83 3.46 13.48
C HIS A 174 11.94 4.92 13.03
N ASN A 175 12.10 5.17 11.73
CA ASN A 175 12.21 6.54 11.21
C ASN A 175 10.92 7.34 11.40
N LEU A 176 9.75 6.70 11.27
CA LEU A 176 8.47 7.30 11.53
C LEU A 176 8.36 7.74 13.00
N LEU A 177 8.68 6.84 13.94
CA LEU A 177 8.55 7.09 15.39
C LEU A 177 9.56 8.12 15.91
N LEU A 178 10.65 8.38 15.18
CA LEU A 178 11.57 9.48 15.48
C LEU A 178 10.97 10.87 15.15
N ARG A 179 10.06 10.93 14.18
CA ARG A 179 9.41 12.18 13.73
C ARG A 179 8.05 12.39 14.39
N GLU A 180 7.36 11.31 14.71
CA GLU A 180 6.04 11.36 15.32
C GLU A 180 6.10 11.80 16.80
N PRO A 181 5.34 12.83 17.21
CA PRO A 181 5.28 13.25 18.61
C PRO A 181 4.80 12.13 19.52
N ARG A 182 5.44 11.99 20.69
CA ARG A 182 4.99 11.03 21.71
C ARG A 182 3.59 11.39 22.22
N GLY A 183 2.77 10.36 22.44
CA GLY A 183 1.41 10.50 22.96
C GLY A 183 0.33 10.63 21.87
N THR A 184 0.70 10.68 20.59
CA THR A 184 -0.29 10.54 19.51
C THR A 184 -0.79 9.10 19.41
N ALA A 185 -1.99 8.93 18.84
CA ALA A 185 -2.53 7.60 18.56
C ALA A 185 -1.63 6.84 17.57
N LEU A 186 -1.17 7.54 16.52
CA LEU A 186 -0.25 7.00 15.52
C LEU A 186 1.03 6.46 16.17
N PHE A 187 1.68 7.26 17.03
CA PHE A 187 2.86 6.81 17.77
C PHE A 187 2.58 5.54 18.56
N SER A 188 1.49 5.51 19.32
CA SER A 188 1.16 4.41 20.22
C SER A 188 0.94 3.10 19.47
N TYR A 189 0.18 3.14 18.36
CA TYR A 189 -0.13 1.92 17.60
C TYR A 189 1.06 1.43 16.78
N VAL A 190 1.84 2.33 16.17
CA VAL A 190 3.05 1.94 15.44
C VAL A 190 4.12 1.39 16.39
N TRP A 191 4.22 1.93 17.60
CA TRP A 191 5.12 1.42 18.64
C TRP A 191 4.76 -0.01 19.06
N GLU A 192 3.47 -0.30 19.28
CA GLU A 192 2.98 -1.66 19.57
C GLU A 192 3.40 -2.64 18.46
N GLU A 193 3.21 -2.29 17.19
CA GLU A 193 3.53 -3.18 16.07
C GLU A 193 5.02 -3.35 15.80
N LEU A 194 5.83 -2.31 16.04
CA LEU A 194 7.27 -2.35 15.84
C LEU A 194 7.92 -3.46 16.68
N ALA A 195 7.43 -3.71 17.90
CA ALA A 195 7.95 -4.76 18.77
C ALA A 195 7.74 -6.16 18.16
N ASP A 196 6.55 -6.42 17.61
CA ASP A 196 6.22 -7.69 16.95
C ASP A 196 6.98 -7.87 15.64
N LEU A 197 7.09 -6.79 14.86
CA LEU A 197 7.81 -6.79 13.60
C LEU A 197 9.31 -7.00 13.79
N THR A 198 9.90 -6.40 14.82
CA THR A 198 11.31 -6.59 15.17
C THR A 198 11.58 -8.04 15.57
N ARG A 199 10.68 -8.66 16.36
CA ARG A 199 10.77 -10.08 16.72
C ARG A 199 10.69 -10.98 15.48
N LEU A 200 9.75 -10.71 14.57
CA LEU A 200 9.63 -11.44 13.32
C LEU A 200 10.90 -11.31 12.46
N HIS A 201 11.45 -10.10 12.33
CA HIS A 201 12.67 -9.87 11.55
C HIS A 201 13.87 -10.62 12.13
N ALA A 202 14.07 -10.56 13.44
CA ALA A 202 15.15 -11.28 14.11
C ALA A 202 15.05 -12.81 13.92
N HIS A 203 13.85 -13.37 14.04
CA HIS A 203 13.62 -14.80 13.76
C HIS A 203 13.92 -15.15 12.30
N THR A 204 13.48 -14.29 11.36
CA THR A 204 13.73 -14.50 9.93
C THR A 204 15.22 -14.48 9.59
N LEU A 205 16.00 -13.58 10.21
CA LEU A 205 17.46 -13.53 10.04
C LEU A 205 18.14 -14.78 10.60
N GLN A 206 17.64 -15.32 11.71
CA GLN A 206 18.13 -16.57 12.28
C GLN A 206 17.87 -17.75 11.32
N GLU A 207 16.65 -17.87 10.79
CA GLU A 207 16.31 -18.91 9.80
C GLU A 207 17.18 -18.82 8.54
N LEU A 208 17.40 -17.61 8.02
CA LEU A 208 18.29 -17.39 6.86
C LEU A 208 19.72 -17.85 7.13
N LYS A 209 20.21 -17.62 8.35
CA LYS A 209 21.54 -18.07 8.77
C LYS A 209 21.61 -19.61 8.81
N GLU A 210 20.61 -20.25 9.42
CA GLU A 210 20.54 -21.71 9.56
C GLU A 210 20.47 -22.41 8.19
N GLN A 211 19.78 -21.80 7.21
CA GLN A 211 19.67 -22.32 5.84
C GLN A 211 20.86 -21.93 4.94
N ASN A 212 21.88 -21.26 5.46
CA ASN A 212 23.04 -20.76 4.70
C ASN A 212 22.69 -19.84 3.51
N LEU A 213 21.51 -19.24 3.50
CA LEU A 213 21.03 -18.40 2.40
C LEU A 213 21.61 -16.97 2.45
N ILE A 214 22.24 -16.58 3.57
CA ILE A 214 22.90 -15.26 3.71
C ILE A 214 23.97 -15.04 2.63
N LYS A 215 24.67 -16.09 2.20
CA LYS A 215 25.72 -16.00 1.17
C LYS A 215 25.21 -15.63 -0.22
N ASN A 216 23.90 -15.78 -0.47
CA ASN A 216 23.28 -15.46 -1.75
C ASN A 216 22.63 -14.05 -1.75
N LEU A 217 22.67 -13.34 -0.62
CA LEU A 217 22.02 -12.04 -0.44
C LEU A 217 23.01 -10.86 -0.49
N ILE A 218 24.32 -11.13 -0.40
CA ILE A 218 25.43 -10.17 -0.43
C ILE A 218 26.21 -10.38 -1.73
#